data_AF-A0A349SFD6-F1
#
_entry.id   AF-A0A349SFD6-F1
#
_cell.length_a   1.000
_cell.length_b   1.000
_cell.length_c   1.000
_cell.angle_alpha   90.00
_cell.angle_beta   90.00
_cell.angle_gamma   90.00
#
_symmetry.space_group_name_H-M   'P 1'
#
loop_
_entity.id
_entity.type
_entity.pdbx_description
1 polymer ?
#
loop_
_entity_poly.entity_id
_entity_poly.type
_entity_poly.pdbx_seq_one_letter_code
_entity_poly.pdbx_strand_id
1 'polypeptide(L)' 'ASEVDEMVIPAYYTRATNILELCALALPNGYGPDGLPTSLCIHGHPFAEATVLRIGWALEQATIEEKRQPRGLI' A
#
# COMPACT_ATOMS: atom_id res chain seq x y z
N ALA A 1 -20.30 -6.42 15.20
CA ALA A 1 -20.22 -7.71 14.45
C ALA A 1 -21.04 -7.67 13.16
N SER A 2 -22.14 -6.91 13.10
CA SER A 2 -23.04 -6.84 11.93
C SER A 2 -22.60 -5.91 10.79
N GLU A 3 -21.37 -5.40 10.81
CA GLU A 3 -20.85 -4.42 9.85
C GLU A 3 -19.67 -4.94 9.02
N VAL A 4 -19.26 -6.19 9.27
CA VAL A 4 -18.20 -6.83 8.49
C VAL A 4 -18.84 -7.41 7.23
N ASP A 5 -18.55 -6.79 6.09
CA ASP A 5 -18.94 -7.32 4.79
C ASP A 5 -18.09 -8.57 4.47
N GLU A 6 -18.67 -9.74 4.74
CA GLU A 6 -18.05 -11.04 4.47
C GLU A 6 -17.97 -11.40 2.98
N MET A 7 -18.58 -10.60 2.08
CA MET A 7 -18.45 -10.79 0.63
C MET A 7 -17.15 -10.21 0.05
N VAL A 8 -16.46 -9.34 0.80
CA VAL A 8 -15.15 -8.83 0.40
C VAL A 8 -14.10 -9.89 0.71
N ILE A 9 -13.50 -10.46 -0.34
CA ILE A 9 -12.37 -11.37 -0.20
C ILE A 9 -11.26 -10.61 0.55
N PRO A 10 -10.84 -11.07 1.74
CA PRO A 10 -9.78 -10.40 2.48
C PRO A 10 -8.53 -10.31 1.62
N ALA A 11 -7.85 -9.16 1.67
CA ALA A 11 -6.67 -8.91 0.86
C ALA A 11 -6.94 -8.93 -0.65
N TYR A 12 -8.11 -8.47 -1.13
CA TYR A 12 -8.48 -8.43 -2.55
C TYR A 12 -7.36 -7.90 -3.46
N TYR A 13 -6.70 -6.79 -3.07
CA TYR A 13 -5.62 -6.18 -3.84
C TYR A 13 -4.22 -6.80 -3.63
N THR A 14 -4.02 -7.61 -2.60
CA THR A 14 -2.67 -8.13 -2.25
C THR A 14 -2.56 -9.64 -2.37
N ARG A 15 -3.67 -10.38 -2.32
CA ARG A 15 -3.71 -11.84 -2.36
C ARG A 15 -3.15 -12.40 -3.67
N ALA A 16 -3.47 -11.78 -4.81
CA ALA A 16 -2.97 -12.21 -6.11
C ALA A 16 -1.44 -12.25 -6.17
N THR A 17 -0.77 -11.25 -5.56
CA THR A 17 0.69 -11.18 -5.46
C THR A 17 1.30 -12.43 -4.85
N ASN A 18 0.71 -12.91 -3.75
CA ASN A 18 1.21 -14.08 -3.03
C ASN A 18 1.05 -15.35 -3.87
N ILE A 19 -0.11 -15.52 -4.50
CA ILE A 19 -0.43 -16.72 -5.29
C ILE A 19 0.43 -16.79 -6.56
N LEU A 20 0.70 -15.64 -7.18
CA LEU A 20 1.46 -15.55 -8.43
C LEU A 20 2.98 -15.38 -8.19
N GLU A 21 3.43 -15.43 -6.94
CA GLU A 21 4.84 -15.26 -6.54
C GLU A 21 5.47 -13.97 -7.10
N LEU A 22 4.69 -12.90 -7.15
CA LEU A 22 5.12 -11.58 -7.59
C LEU A 22 5.88 -10.86 -6.48
N CYS A 23 6.72 -9.89 -6.85
CA CYS A 23 7.20 -8.91 -5.88
C CYS A 23 6.20 -7.74 -5.79
N ALA A 24 6.12 -7.09 -4.63
CA ALA A 24 5.30 -5.89 -4.46
C ALA A 24 5.87 -4.93 -3.43
N LEU A 25 5.49 -3.66 -3.55
CA LEU A 25 5.85 -2.58 -2.64
C LEU A 25 4.60 -1.79 -2.25
N ALA A 26 4.34 -1.71 -0.95
CA ALA A 26 3.33 -0.81 -0.38
C ALA A 26 4.02 0.45 0.15
N LEU A 27 3.45 1.62 -0.17
CA LEU A 27 3.93 2.92 0.30
C LEU A 27 2.75 3.80 0.74
N PRO A 28 2.94 4.71 1.70
CA PRO A 28 1.93 5.72 2.02
C PRO A 28 1.75 6.67 0.83
N ASN A 29 0.51 7.09 0.59
CA ASN A 29 0.19 8.03 -0.49
C ASN A 29 -0.80 9.13 -0.07
N GLY A 30 -0.98 9.33 1.24
CA GLY A 30 -1.86 10.36 1.77
C GLY A 30 -2.83 9.88 2.83
N TYR A 31 -3.89 10.66 2.95
CA TYR A 31 -4.98 10.45 3.88
C TYR A 31 -6.31 10.49 3.14
N GLY A 32 -7.21 9.59 3.52
CA GLY A 32 -8.59 9.60 3.05
C GLY A 32 -9.38 10.78 3.62
N PRO A 33 -10.64 10.97 3.16
CA PRO A 33 -11.50 12.07 3.62
C PRO A 33 -11.75 12.10 5.14
N ASP A 34 -11.63 10.95 5.80
CA ASP A 34 -11.76 10.77 7.26
C ASP A 34 -10.45 10.97 8.03
N GLY A 35 -9.35 11.28 7.32
CA GLY A 35 -8.03 11.44 7.90
C GLY A 35 -7.34 10.13 8.25
N LEU A 36 -7.81 8.98 7.76
CA LEU A 36 -7.11 7.70 7.87
C LEU A 36 -6.02 7.59 6.79
N PRO A 37 -4.83 7.01 7.12
CA PRO A 37 -3.75 6.87 6.15
C PRO A 37 -4.17 5.92 5.02
N THR A 38 -3.88 6.32 3.78
CA THR A 38 -4.05 5.49 2.59
C THR A 38 -2.70 4.95 2.11
N SER A 39 -2.74 3.86 1.34
CA SER A 39 -1.55 3.26 0.74
C SER A 39 -1.76 3.02 -0.75
N LEU A 40 -0.67 3.13 -1.51
CA LEU A 40 -0.53 2.64 -2.87
C LEU A 40 0.29 1.34 -2.84
N CYS A 41 -0.12 0.34 -3.61
CA CYS A 41 0.62 -0.92 -3.77
C CYS A 41 1.04 -1.10 -5.23
N ILE A 42 2.33 -1.29 -5.47
CA ILE A 42 2.92 -1.55 -6.79
C ILE A 42 3.24 -3.04 -6.86
N HIS A 43 2.75 -3.73 -7.90
CA HIS A 43 3.03 -5.14 -8.15
C HIS A 43 3.97 -5.27 -9.34
N GLY A 44 5.04 -6.05 -9.19
CA GLY A 44 6.03 -6.31 -10.23
C GLY A 44 6.16 -7.79 -10.54
N HIS A 45 6.78 -8.10 -11.67
CA HIS A 45 7.15 -9.49 -12.00
C HIS A 45 8.12 -10.07 -10.94
N PRO A 46 8.21 -11.41 -10.83
CA PRO A 46 9.21 -12.04 -9.96
C PRO A 46 10.62 -11.50 -10.28
N PHE A 47 11.41 -11.23 -9.24
CA PHE A 47 12.78 -10.72 -9.34
C PHE A 47 12.93 -9.29 -9.94
N ALA A 48 11.83 -8.52 -10.02
CA ALA A 48 11.85 -7.14 -10.52
C ALA A 48 11.89 -6.06 -9.41
N GLU A 49 12.37 -6.40 -8.21
CA GLU A 49 12.36 -5.51 -7.03
C GLU A 49 13.09 -4.20 -7.29
N ALA A 50 14.20 -4.23 -8.04
CA ALA A 50 14.94 -3.02 -8.38
C ALA A 50 14.07 -2.01 -9.16
N THR A 51 13.22 -2.48 -10.08
CA THR A 51 12.30 -1.62 -10.83
C THR A 51 11.18 -1.12 -9.94
N VAL A 52 10.57 -2.01 -9.16
CA VAL A 52 9.48 -1.66 -8.23
C VAL A 52 9.95 -0.62 -7.20
N LEU A 53 11.13 -0.79 -6.62
CA LEU A 53 11.74 0.15 -5.67
C LEU A 53 12.06 1.50 -6.32
N ARG A 54 12.54 1.52 -7.58
CA ARG A 54 12.78 2.78 -8.30
C ARG A 54 11.49 3.56 -8.54
N ILE A 55 10.41 2.87 -8.87
CA ILE A 55 9.08 3.50 -9.03
C ILE A 55 8.61 4.04 -7.68
N GLY A 56 8.69 3.22 -6.62
CA GLY A 56 8.34 3.63 -5.26
C GLY A 56 9.12 4.84 -4.79
N TRP A 57 10.42 4.88 -5.05
CA TRP A 57 11.27 6.03 -4.72
C TRP A 57 10.84 7.28 -5.48
N ALA A 58 10.58 7.19 -6.79
CA ALA A 58 10.11 8.33 -7.58
C ALA A 58 8.75 8.86 -7.07
N LEU A 59 7.84 7.96 -6.68
CA LEU A 59 6.55 8.32 -6.09
C LEU A 59 6.70 8.96 -4.71
N GLU A 60 7.59 8.44 -3.87
CA GLU A 60 7.91 9.05 -2.57
C GLU A 60 8.47 10.47 -2.75
N GLN A 61 9.35 10.70 -3.72
CA GLN A 61 9.88 12.05 -4.00
C GLN A 61 8.81 13.01 -4.56
N ALA A 62 7.88 12.49 -5.36
CA ALA A 62 6.80 13.28 -5.95
C ALA A 62 5.68 13.59 -4.95
N THR A 63 5.50 12.75 -3.93
CA THR A 63 4.47 12.91 -2.92
C THR A 63 5.07 13.65 -1.73
N ILE A 64 4.80 14.95 -1.60
CA ILE A 64 5.17 15.74 -0.42
C ILE A 64 4.19 15.37 0.70
N GLU A 65 4.34 14.19 1.27
CA GLU A 65 3.70 13.84 2.53
C GLU A 65 4.48 14.51 3.66
N GLU A 66 3.85 15.40 4.43
CA GLU A 66 4.35 15.68 5.76
C GLU A 66 4.35 14.37 6.54
N LYS A 67 5.51 13.96 7.06
CA LYS A 67 5.64 12.77 7.93
C LYS A 67 4.82 12.98 9.18
N ARG A 68 3.53 12.66 9.10
CA ARG A 68 2.58 12.85 10.18
C ARG A 68 2.58 11.59 11.03
N GLN A 69 3.03 11.75 12.26
CA GLN A 69 3.01 10.67 13.23
C GLN A 69 1.54 10.36 13.61
N PRO A 70 1.11 9.09 13.60
CA PRO A 70 -0.22 8.71 14.07
C PRO A 70 -0.40 9.11 15.53
N ARG A 71 -1.57 9.68 15.86
CA ARG A 71 -1.89 10.02 17.25
C ARG A 71 -2.01 8.73 18.07
N GLY A 72 -1.43 8.72 19.26
CA GLY A 72 -1.51 7.57 20.19
C GLY A 72 -0.35 6.57 20.10
N LEU A 73 0.65 6.82 19.24
CA LEU A 73 1.93 6.12 19.25
C LEU A 73 2.97 6.99 19.98
N ILE A 74 2.89 7.05 21.31
CA ILE A 74 3.93 7.59 22.22
C ILE A 74 4.07 6.67 23.43
#